data_AF-A0A7X8WEI7-F1
#
_entry.id   AF-A0A7X8WEI7-F1
#
_cell.length_a   1.000
_cell.length_b   1.000
_cell.length_c   1.000
_cell.angle_alpha   90.00
_cell.angle_beta   90.00
_cell.angle_gamma   90.00
#
_symmetry.space_group_name_H-M   'P 1'
#
loop_
_entity.id
_entity.type
_entity.pdbx_description
1 polymer ?
#
loop_
_entity_poly.entity_id
_entity_poly.type
_entity_poly.pdbx_seq_one_letter_code
_entity_poly.pdbx_strand_id
1 'polypeptide(L)'
;MAFTVYKGAAEANLPIALVPLWGEYPGVEGSLRLGIRDTTLLLLFKIRSPQLLRMVDRHNGPVYRDSCVEAFLQQQGRDEYLNF
;
A
#
# COMPACT_ATOMS: atom_id res chain seq x y z
N MET A 1 -10.67 6.10 -9.26
CA MET A 1 -11.49 6.10 -8.04
C MET A 1 -10.85 7.07 -7.06
N ALA A 2 -11.63 7.97 -6.45
CA ALA A 2 -11.14 8.87 -5.40
C ALA A 2 -11.65 8.38 -4.04
N PHE A 3 -10.80 8.42 -3.02
CA PHE A 3 -11.17 8.08 -1.64
C PHE A 3 -10.77 9.23 -0.72
N THR A 4 -11.59 9.48 0.30
CA THR A 4 -11.28 10.47 1.33
C THR A 4 -10.50 9.79 2.45
N VAL A 5 -9.40 10.40 2.87
CA VAL A 5 -8.62 9.93 4.02
C VAL A 5 -9.07 10.71 5.26
N TYR A 6 -9.50 9.97 6.29
CA TYR A 6 -10.00 10.56 7.53
C TYR A 6 -8.87 10.74 8.56
N LYS A 7 -9.03 11.76 9.42
CA LYS A 7 -8.16 11.93 10.59
C LYS A 7 -8.39 10.79 11.59
N GLY A 8 -7.34 10.32 12.23
CA GLY A 8 -7.38 9.28 13.25
C GLY A 8 -6.59 8.02 12.88
N ALA A 9 -6.81 6.96 13.66
CA ALA A 9 -6.17 5.66 13.49
C ALA A 9 -6.63 4.99 12.18
N ALA A 10 -5.71 4.40 11.42
CA ALA A 10 -6.05 3.69 10.18
C ALA A 10 -6.98 2.50 10.45
N GLU A 11 -6.85 1.86 11.61
CA GLU A 11 -7.62 0.70 12.06
C GLU A 11 -9.12 0.99 12.19
N ALA A 12 -9.48 2.25 12.47
CA ALA A 12 -10.87 2.67 12.61
C ALA A 12 -11.57 2.86 11.24
N ASN A 13 -10.81 2.91 10.14
CA ASN A 13 -11.33 3.16 8.80
C ASN A 13 -11.66 1.87 8.05
N LEU A 14 -12.61 1.97 7.11
CA LEU A 14 -13.01 0.86 6.28
C LEU A 14 -11.85 0.41 5.36
N PRO A 15 -11.66 -0.92 5.17
CA PRO A 15 -10.65 -1.41 4.25
C PRO A 15 -11.04 -1.13 2.79
N ILE A 16 -10.07 -0.63 2.03
CA ILE A 16 -10.13 -0.54 0.57
C ILE A 16 -9.58 -1.85 0.02
N ALA A 17 -10.36 -2.58 -0.78
CA ALA A 17 -9.90 -3.79 -1.44
C ALA A 17 -8.85 -3.44 -2.51
N LEU A 18 -7.72 -4.16 -2.51
CA LEU A 18 -6.72 -4.06 -3.56
C LEU A 18 -7.08 -5.08 -4.64
N VAL A 19 -7.60 -4.58 -5.75
CA VAL A 19 -8.04 -5.40 -6.88
C VAL A 19 -6.96 -5.45 -7.95
N PRO A 20 -6.67 -6.63 -8.53
CA PRO A 20 -5.75 -6.74 -9.65
C PRO A 20 -6.21 -5.88 -10.83
N LEU A 21 -5.29 -5.11 -11.42
CA LEU A 21 -5.56 -4.36 -12.65
C LEU A 21 -5.25 -5.19 -13.92
N TRP A 22 -4.38 -6.19 -13.81
CA TRP A 22 -3.97 -7.05 -14.92
C TRP A 22 -4.01 -8.52 -14.52
N GLY A 23 -4.82 -9.31 -15.20
CA GLY A 23 -4.90 -10.76 -15.00
C GLY A 23 -5.47 -11.17 -13.64
N GLU A 24 -5.28 -12.44 -13.31
CA GLU A 24 -5.75 -13.06 -12.08
C GLU A 24 -4.55 -13.60 -11.27
N TYR A 25 -4.63 -13.45 -9.95
CA TYR A 25 -3.60 -13.91 -9.02
C TYR A 25 -4.25 -14.87 -8.00
N PRO A 26 -4.37 -16.17 -8.34
CA PRO A 26 -5.10 -17.12 -7.51
C PRO A 26 -4.59 -17.17 -6.06
N GLY A 27 -5.50 -17.05 -5.11
CA GLY A 27 -5.18 -17.10 -3.68
C GLY A 27 -4.52 -15.84 -3.11
N VAL A 28 -4.32 -14.80 -3.93
CA VAL A 28 -3.78 -13.50 -3.49
C VAL A 28 -4.93 -12.53 -3.22
N GLU A 29 -4.97 -11.97 -2.02
CA GLU A 29 -5.95 -10.97 -1.60
C GLU A 29 -5.24 -9.85 -0.84
N GLY A 30 -5.69 -8.61 -1.02
CA GLY A 30 -5.10 -7.46 -0.35
C GLY A 30 -6.15 -6.45 0.07
N SER A 31 -5.90 -5.79 1.20
CA SER A 31 -6.65 -4.61 1.60
C SER A 31 -5.74 -3.55 2.19
N LEU A 32 -6.14 -2.30 2.05
CA LEU A 32 -5.46 -1.14 2.61
C LEU A 32 -6.43 -0.37 3.51
N ARG A 33 -5.98 0.00 4.69
CA ARG A 33 -6.61 1.06 5.48
C ARG A 33 -5.69 2.27 5.55
N LEU A 34 -6.30 3.45 5.54
CA LEU A 34 -5.61 4.73 5.51
C LEU A 34 -6.06 5.57 6.70
N GLY A 35 -5.18 6.37 7.27
CA GLY A 35 -5.53 7.38 8.27
C GLY A 35 -4.51 8.50 8.28
N ILE A 36 -4.88 9.67 8.79
CA ILE A 36 -3.93 10.77 9.03
C ILE A 36 -3.88 11.06 10.52
N ARG A 37 -2.66 11.03 11.08
CA ARG A 37 -2.39 11.49 12.45
C ARG A 37 -1.35 12.59 12.38
N ASP A 38 -1.74 13.80 12.79
CA ASP A 38 -0.93 15.01 12.71
C ASP A 38 -0.40 15.25 11.29
N THR A 39 0.90 15.04 11.07
CA THR A 39 1.57 15.18 9.76
C THR A 39 1.92 13.84 9.13
N THR A 40 1.43 12.72 9.67
CA THR A 40 1.77 11.37 9.24
C THR A 40 0.58 10.71 8.55
N LEU A 41 0.80 10.26 7.31
CA LEU A 41 -0.09 9.33 6.62
C LEU A 41 0.19 7.90 7.12
N LEU A 42 -0.82 7.26 7.69
CA LEU A 42 -0.77 5.89 8.16
C LEU A 42 -1.32 4.97 7.09
N LEU A 43 -0.54 3.95 6.70
CA LEU A 43 -0.91 2.93 5.75
C LEU A 43 -0.90 1.57 6.46
N LEU A 44 -2.02 0.85 6.44
CA LEU A 44 -2.12 -0.49 7.02
C LEU A 44 -2.55 -1.48 5.93
N PHE A 45 -1.58 -2.20 5.41
CA PHE A 45 -1.79 -3.28 4.45
C PHE A 45 -2.10 -4.59 5.17
N LYS A 46 -3.09 -5.33 4.67
CA LYS A 46 -3.30 -6.74 5.01
C LYS A 46 -3.31 -7.55 3.73
N ILE A 47 -2.33 -8.43 3.59
CA ILE A 47 -2.11 -9.26 2.40
C ILE A 47 -2.23 -10.72 2.77
N ARG A 48 -2.94 -11.49 1.95
CA ARG A 48 -2.92 -12.96 1.92
C ARG A 48 -2.30 -13.37 0.60
N SER A 49 -1.35 -14.29 0.65
CA SER A 49 -0.72 -14.88 -0.52
C SER A 49 -0.38 -16.34 -0.21
N PRO A 50 -0.44 -17.27 -1.19
CA PRO A 50 0.01 -18.65 -1.00
C PRO A 50 1.49 -18.76 -0.59
N GLN A 51 2.31 -17.79 -1.00
CA GLN A 51 3.72 -17.72 -0.67
C GLN A 51 4.14 -16.27 -0.40
N LEU A 52 5.01 -16.09 0.59
CA LEU A 52 5.69 -14.82 0.87
C LEU A 52 7.20 -15.00 0.68
N LEU A 53 7.84 -14.00 0.08
CA LEU A 53 9.27 -13.96 -0.19
C LEU A 53 9.88 -12.67 0.38
N ARG A 54 11.08 -12.79 0.97
CA ARG A 54 11.90 -11.67 1.44
C ARG A 54 13.38 -12.05 1.32
N MET A 55 13.99 -11.79 0.17
CA MET A 55 15.41 -12.01 -0.09
C MET A 55 16.24 -10.73 0.06
N VAL A 56 15.64 -9.57 -0.19
CA VAL A 56 16.27 -8.27 -0.02
C VAL A 56 16.26 -7.91 1.47
N ASP A 57 17.46 -7.68 2.01
CA ASP A 57 17.69 -7.46 3.44
C ASP A 57 18.07 -6.00 3.79
N ARG A 58 18.20 -5.14 2.79
CA ARG A 58 18.62 -3.74 2.93
C ARG A 58 17.61 -2.75 2.35
N HIS A 59 17.58 -1.55 2.92
CA HIS A 59 16.86 -0.41 2.35
C HIS A 59 17.38 -0.07 0.95
N ASN A 60 16.48 0.42 0.08
CA ASN A 60 16.77 0.80 -1.31
C ASN A 60 17.33 -0.33 -2.18
N GLY A 61 17.16 -1.59 -1.79
CA GLY A 61 17.41 -2.75 -2.65
C GLY A 61 16.26 -2.98 -3.65
N PRO A 62 16.37 -3.99 -4.52
CA PRO A 62 15.35 -4.32 -5.52
C PRO A 62 14.15 -5.07 -4.89
N VAL A 63 13.50 -4.46 -3.90
CA VAL A 63 12.42 -5.06 -3.09
C VAL A 63 11.19 -5.47 -3.90
N TYR A 64 10.98 -4.87 -5.07
CA TYR A 64 9.93 -5.24 -6.03
C TYR A 64 10.06 -6.68 -6.56
N ARG A 65 11.22 -7.35 -6.35
CA ARG A 65 11.43 -8.77 -6.70
C ARG A 65 10.92 -9.72 -5.62
N ASP A 66 10.64 -9.21 -4.42
CA ASP A 66 10.11 -9.96 -3.28
C ASP A 66 8.59 -9.76 -3.16
N SER A 67 7.98 -10.35 -2.11
CA SER A 67 6.61 -9.99 -1.74
C SER A 67 6.60 -8.57 -1.17
N CYS A 68 6.14 -7.63 -1.97
CA CYS A 68 6.19 -6.20 -1.68
C CYS A 68 4.80 -5.56 -1.75
N VAL A 69 4.60 -4.50 -0.97
CA VAL A 69 3.52 -3.54 -1.12
C VAL A 69 4.15 -2.18 -1.28
N GLU A 70 3.57 -1.35 -2.15
CA GLU A 70 4.14 -0.05 -2.48
C GLU A 70 3.07 1.04 -2.34
N ALA A 71 3.51 2.24 -1.97
CA ALA A 71 2.67 3.42 -1.94
C ALA A 71 3.30 4.56 -2.75
N PHE A 72 2.55 5.08 -3.71
CA PHE A 72 2.95 6.19 -4.57
C PHE A 72 2.19 7.45 -4.13
N LEU A 73 2.92 8.49 -3.73
CA LEU A 73 2.38 9.75 -3.23
C LEU A 73 2.81 10.89 -4.13
N GLN A 74 1.83 11.56 -4.73
CA GLN A 74 2.02 12.78 -5.51
C GLN A 74 1.31 13.94 -4.82
N GLN A 75 1.99 15.06 -4.66
CA GLN A 75 1.35 16.28 -4.21
C GLN A 75 0.57 16.92 -5.36
N GLN A 76 -0.67 17.34 -5.10
CA GLN A 76 -1.49 18.00 -6.12
C GLN A 76 -0.76 19.21 -6.72
N GLY A 77 -0.70 19.26 -8.06
CA GLY A 77 -0.04 20.33 -8.80
C GLY A 77 1.47 20.16 -8.98
N ARG A 78 2.05 19.01 -8.59
CA ARG A 78 3.43 18.64 -8.90
C ARG A 78 3.47 17.44 -9.83
N ASP A 79 4.45 17.41 -10.71
CA ASP A 79 4.65 16.29 -11.63
C ASP A 79 5.41 15.14 -10.94
N GLU A 80 6.25 15.46 -9.95
CA GLU A 80 7.02 14.48 -9.21
C GLU A 80 6.20 13.76 -8.14
N TYR A 81 6.57 12.51 -7.86
CA TYR A 81 6.00 11.68 -6.81
C TYR A 81 7.10 11.03 -5.97
N LEU A 82 6.70 10.52 -4.80
CA LEU A 82 7.53 9.68 -3.94
C LEU A 82 6.94 8.26 -3.93
N ASN A 83 7.81 7.26 -3.91
CA ASN A 83 7.42 5.87 -3.71
C ASN A 83 8.06 5.32 -2.43
N PHE A 84 7.31 4.50 -1.72
CA PHE A 84 7.69 3.86 -0.46
C PHE A 84 7.40 2.36 -0.54
#